data_AF-A0A7C7GIF9-F1
#
_entry.id   AF-A0A7C7GIF9-F1
#
_cell.length_a   1.000
_cell.length_b   1.000
_cell.length_c   1.000
_cell.angle_alpha   90.00
_cell.angle_beta   90.00
_cell.angle_gamma   90.00
#
_symmetry.space_group_name_H-M   'P 1'
#
loop_
_entity.id
_entity.type
_entity.pdbx_description
1 polymer ?
#
loop_
_entity_poly.entity_id
_entity_poly.type
_entity_poly.pdbx_seq_one_letter_code
_entity_poly.pdbx_strand_id
1 'polypeptide(L)'
;MFDKDNFNFPAHLTERFKTGDHRVIPVVRFFNDEGEIVVVIVDTPEAYWHSKTSKNVLFIPTHHFSPLIDFTVGGWSLQIAMETVKISVDYTFTMSLGKIQQLGKVSLKFIPETELGGFLKPFKLESS
;
A
#
# COMPACT_ATOMS: atom_id res chain seq x y z
N MET A 1 -28.72 -1.14 29.95
CA MET A 1 -27.54 -0.34 29.62
C MET A 1 -26.60 -1.27 28.88
N PHE A 2 -26.44 -1.05 27.58
CA PHE A 2 -25.66 -1.96 26.74
C PHE A 2 -24.18 -1.66 26.90
N ASP A 3 -23.44 -2.71 27.17
CA ASP A 3 -22.00 -2.69 27.35
C ASP A 3 -21.34 -2.59 25.97
N LYS A 4 -20.73 -1.43 25.68
CA LYS A 4 -20.00 -1.17 24.43
C LYS A 4 -18.76 -2.07 24.28
N ASP A 5 -18.36 -2.75 25.35
CA ASP A 5 -17.18 -3.62 25.37
C ASP A 5 -17.49 -5.08 25.02
N ASN A 6 -18.77 -5.45 24.87
CA ASN A 6 -19.17 -6.82 24.51
C ASN A 6 -19.52 -6.95 23.02
N PHE A 7 -18.47 -7.01 22.20
CA PHE A 7 -18.55 -7.34 20.78
C PHE A 7 -18.88 -8.84 20.61
N ASN A 8 -19.97 -9.19 19.93
CA ASN A 8 -20.44 -10.58 19.82
C ASN A 8 -19.80 -11.40 18.67
N PHE A 9 -18.72 -10.89 18.08
CA PHE A 9 -17.88 -11.64 17.15
C PHE A 9 -16.62 -12.12 17.88
N PRO A 10 -16.09 -13.29 17.51
CA PRO A 10 -14.80 -13.73 18.01
C PRO A 10 -13.75 -12.62 17.86
N ALA A 11 -13.02 -12.31 18.94
CA ALA A 11 -12.03 -11.23 18.96
C ALA A 11 -11.03 -11.30 17.78
N HIS A 12 -10.67 -12.53 17.37
CA HIS A 12 -9.77 -12.78 16.24
C HIS A 12 -10.33 -12.32 14.88
N LEU A 13 -11.66 -12.24 14.68
CA LEU A 13 -12.23 -11.70 13.45
C LEU A 13 -12.22 -10.17 13.49
N THR A 14 -12.61 -9.59 14.61
CA THR A 14 -12.62 -8.13 14.80
C THR A 14 -11.22 -7.51 14.68
N GLU A 15 -10.20 -8.20 15.19
CA GLU A 15 -8.81 -7.77 15.08
C GLU A 15 -8.34 -7.81 13.62
N ARG A 16 -8.57 -8.91 12.88
CA ARG A 16 -8.21 -9.04 11.46
C ARG A 16 -8.86 -8.01 10.54
N PHE A 17 -10.09 -7.59 10.84
CA PHE A 17 -10.77 -6.53 10.09
C PHE A 17 -10.20 -5.14 10.42
N LYS A 18 -9.78 -4.91 11.67
CA LYS A 18 -9.17 -3.64 12.10
C LYS A 18 -7.70 -3.50 11.68
N THR A 19 -6.95 -4.60 11.59
CA THR A 19 -5.51 -4.60 11.26
C THR A 19 -5.23 -4.46 9.77
N GLY A 20 -6.25 -4.56 8.91
CA GLY A 20 -6.05 -4.51 7.47
C GLY A 20 -5.43 -5.80 6.91
N ASP A 21 -5.55 -6.94 7.59
CA ASP A 21 -5.02 -8.24 7.12
C ASP A 21 -5.54 -8.65 5.72
N HIS A 22 -6.66 -8.05 5.29
CA HIS A 22 -7.27 -8.26 3.98
C HIS A 22 -6.84 -7.21 2.94
N ARG A 23 -6.15 -6.13 3.33
CA ARG A 23 -5.71 -5.07 2.44
C ARG A 23 -4.41 -5.49 1.76
N VAL A 24 -4.40 -5.34 0.44
CA VAL A 24 -3.20 -5.50 -0.39
C VAL A 24 -2.82 -4.16 -0.98
N ILE A 25 -1.53 -3.86 -0.94
CA ILE A 25 -0.95 -2.59 -1.37
C ILE A 25 -0.23 -2.81 -2.71
N PRO A 26 -0.64 -2.12 -3.79
CA PRO A 26 0.10 -2.12 -5.03
C PRO A 26 1.46 -1.43 -4.82
N VAL A 27 2.53 -2.15 -5.17
CA VAL A 27 3.88 -1.64 -5.22
C VAL A 27 4.41 -1.78 -6.64
N VAL A 28 4.61 -0.64 -7.31
CA VAL A 28 5.18 -0.57 -8.66
C VAL A 28 6.68 -0.30 -8.55
N ARG A 29 7.48 -1.07 -9.28
CA ARG A 29 8.94 -0.97 -9.26
C ARG A 29 9.45 -0.84 -10.68
N PHE A 30 10.32 0.14 -10.89
CA PHE A 30 11.05 0.32 -12.13
C PHE A 30 12.50 -0.08 -11.93
N PHE A 31 13.02 -0.81 -12.92
CA PHE A 31 14.37 -1.34 -12.92
C PHE A 31 15.18 -0.65 -14.00
N ASN A 32 16.46 -0.38 -13.72
CA ASN A 32 17.40 -0.03 -14.76
C ASN A 32 17.78 -1.26 -15.62
N ASP A 33 18.61 -1.04 -16.62
CA ASP A 33 19.18 -2.03 -17.54
C ASP A 33 20.09 -3.05 -16.83
N GLU A 34 20.70 -2.66 -15.72
CA GLU A 34 21.47 -3.55 -14.83
C GLU A 34 20.57 -4.42 -13.92
N GLY A 35 19.25 -4.17 -13.90
CA GLY A 35 18.28 -4.92 -13.10
C GLY A 35 18.15 -4.43 -11.65
N GLU A 36 18.70 -3.27 -11.33
CA GLU A 36 18.54 -2.60 -10.04
C GLU A 36 17.23 -1.80 -9.98
N ILE A 37 16.58 -1.80 -8.82
CA ILE A 37 15.36 -1.02 -8.60
C ILE A 37 15.75 0.44 -8.39
N VAL A 38 15.23 1.33 -9.23
CA VAL A 38 15.55 2.77 -9.21
C VAL A 38 14.36 3.66 -8.85
N VAL A 39 13.12 3.16 -9.04
CA VAL A 39 11.88 3.84 -8.62
C VAL A 39 10.97 2.83 -7.94
N VAL A 40 10.37 3.25 -6.82
CA VAL A 40 9.40 2.47 -6.06
C VAL A 40 8.19 3.35 -5.77
N ILE A 41 7.04 2.98 -6.33
CA ILE A 41 5.75 3.62 -6.06
C ILE A 41 4.97 2.72 -5.12
N VAL A 42 4.50 3.27 -4.01
CA VAL A 42 3.66 2.57 -3.03
C VAL A 42 2.33 3.28 -2.95
N ASP A 43 1.27 2.61 -3.39
CA ASP A 43 -0.06 3.18 -3.46
C ASP A 43 -0.89 2.70 -2.25
N THR A 44 -0.89 3.49 -1.18
CA THR A 44 -1.44 3.12 0.12
C THR A 44 -2.16 4.31 0.76
N PRO A 45 -3.31 4.09 1.42
CA PRO A 45 -3.96 5.15 2.21
C PRO A 45 -3.20 5.49 3.50
N GLU A 46 -2.21 4.69 3.89
CA GLU A 46 -1.56 4.81 5.20
C GLU A 46 -0.55 5.96 5.24
N ALA A 47 -0.94 7.04 5.95
CA ALA A 47 -0.18 8.28 6.09
C ALA A 47 1.28 8.08 6.55
N TYR A 48 1.58 7.00 7.28
CA TYR A 48 2.95 6.66 7.68
C TYR A 48 3.91 6.62 6.48
N TRP A 49 3.51 5.99 5.37
CA TRP A 49 4.36 5.85 4.18
C TRP A 49 4.51 7.15 3.39
N HIS A 50 3.52 8.04 3.46
CA HIS A 50 3.56 9.36 2.82
C HIS A 50 4.63 10.29 3.39
N SER A 51 5.04 10.03 4.63
CA SER A 51 6.15 10.75 5.28
C SER A 51 7.54 10.20 4.95
N LYS A 52 7.64 9.14 4.13
CA LYS A 52 8.91 8.44 3.88
C LYS A 52 9.59 8.87 2.59
N THR A 53 10.91 8.80 2.60
CA THR A 53 11.79 9.03 1.45
C THR A 53 12.94 8.03 1.44
N SER A 54 13.73 7.99 0.37
CA SER A 54 14.94 7.17 0.25
C SER A 54 16.03 7.92 -0.48
N LYS A 55 17.28 7.67 -0.07
CA LYS A 55 18.48 8.12 -0.80
C LYS A 55 18.89 7.15 -1.90
N ASN A 56 18.41 5.89 -1.85
CA ASN A 56 18.82 4.83 -2.76
C ASN A 56 17.92 4.75 -4.00
N VAL A 57 16.63 5.02 -3.83
CA VAL A 57 15.62 4.92 -4.88
C VAL A 57 14.74 6.16 -4.87
N LEU A 58 14.14 6.50 -6.00
CA LEU A 58 13.04 7.45 -6.03
C LEU A 58 11.81 6.78 -5.42
N PHE A 59 11.51 7.09 -4.16
CA PHE A 59 10.37 6.56 -3.43
C PHE A 59 9.17 7.49 -3.55
N ILE A 60 8.02 6.97 -4.00
CA ILE A 60 6.82 7.75 -4.30
C ILE A 60 5.63 7.11 -3.58
N PRO A 61 5.25 7.61 -2.41
CA PRO A 61 3.98 7.24 -1.80
C PRO A 61 2.82 7.96 -2.51
N THR A 62 1.75 7.24 -2.80
CA THR A 62 0.50 7.78 -3.37
C THR A 62 -0.72 7.05 -2.80
N HIS A 63 -1.93 7.46 -3.18
CA HIS A 63 -3.21 6.96 -2.64
C HIS A 63 -4.31 6.85 -3.72
N HIS A 64 -3.96 6.47 -4.95
CA HIS A 64 -4.92 6.30 -6.05
C HIS A 64 -5.69 4.98 -5.99
N PHE A 65 -5.12 3.95 -5.33
CA PHE A 65 -5.73 2.64 -5.23
C PHE A 65 -6.63 2.57 -3.99
N SER A 66 -7.94 2.55 -4.21
CA SER A 66 -8.91 2.26 -3.15
C SER A 66 -9.07 0.76 -2.95
N PRO A 67 -9.07 0.25 -1.70
CA PRO A 67 -9.27 -1.16 -1.43
C PRO A 67 -10.68 -1.60 -1.91
N LEU A 68 -10.74 -2.72 -2.63
CA LEU A 68 -11.98 -3.26 -3.22
C LEU A 68 -12.98 -3.79 -2.17
N ILE A 69 -12.53 -3.94 -0.93
CA ILE A 69 -13.33 -4.39 0.21
C ILE A 69 -13.05 -3.45 1.38
N ASP A 70 -14.10 -2.77 1.84
CA ASP A 70 -14.07 -1.97 3.06
C ASP A 70 -14.96 -2.60 4.13
N PHE A 71 -14.44 -2.64 5.37
CA PHE A 71 -15.09 -3.24 6.52
C PHE A 71 -15.36 -2.15 7.56
N THR A 72 -16.61 -1.71 7.66
CA THR A 72 -17.03 -0.81 8.72
C THR A 72 -17.64 -1.59 9.87
N VAL A 73 -17.02 -1.48 11.04
CA VAL A 73 -17.44 -2.15 12.26
C VAL A 73 -18.19 -1.16 13.15
N GLY A 74 -19.52 -1.25 13.17
CA GLY A 74 -20.39 -0.52 14.10
C GLY A 74 -20.70 -1.36 15.34
N GLY A 75 -21.16 -0.73 16.42
CA GLY A 75 -21.46 -1.43 17.69
C GLY A 75 -22.48 -2.57 17.61
N TRP A 76 -23.29 -2.62 16.54
CA TRP A 76 -24.36 -3.62 16.33
C TRP A 76 -24.34 -4.29 14.95
N SER A 77 -23.41 -3.91 14.06
CA SER A 77 -23.41 -4.38 12.67
C SER A 77 -22.00 -4.39 12.09
N LEU A 78 -21.74 -5.40 11.26
CA LEU A 78 -20.63 -5.41 10.32
C LEU A 78 -21.19 -5.02 8.96
N GLN A 79 -20.70 -3.93 8.40
CA GLN A 79 -20.99 -3.55 7.03
C GLN A 79 -19.79 -3.90 6.16
N ILE A 80 -20.04 -4.67 5.11
CA ILE A 80 -19.04 -5.05 4.10
C ILE A 80 -19.47 -4.39 2.80
N ALA A 81 -18.65 -3.47 2.31
CA ALA A 81 -18.81 -2.90 0.98
C ALA A 81 -17.84 -3.62 0.03
N MET A 82 -18.38 -4.27 -0.99
CA MET A 82 -17.60 -4.87 -2.07
C MET A 82 -17.89 -4.12 -3.35
N GLU A 83 -16.88 -3.42 -3.87
CA GLU A 83 -17.00 -2.72 -5.13
C GLU A 83 -16.25 -3.49 -6.22
N THR A 84 -16.97 -3.92 -7.25
CA THR A 84 -16.33 -4.45 -8.48
C THR A 84 -16.16 -3.29 -9.46
N VAL A 85 -15.17 -2.45 -9.19
CA VAL A 85 -14.82 -1.31 -10.05
C VAL A 85 -13.58 -1.64 -10.86
N LYS A 86 -13.63 -1.33 -12.17
CA LYS A 86 -12.41 -1.28 -12.99
C LYS A 86 -11.71 0.04 -12.66
N ILE A 87 -10.68 -0.02 -11.83
CA ILE A 87 -9.88 1.16 -11.46
C ILE A 87 -8.79 1.35 -12.51
N SER A 88 -8.79 2.50 -13.18
CA SER A 88 -7.68 2.95 -14.03
C SER A 88 -6.83 3.91 -13.20
N VAL A 89 -5.53 3.65 -13.08
CA VAL A 89 -4.60 4.47 -12.31
C VAL A 89 -3.41 4.85 -13.19
N ASP A 90 -3.12 6.14 -13.23
CA ASP A 90 -1.95 6.69 -13.91
C ASP A 90 -0.91 7.15 -12.88
N TYR A 91 0.26 6.54 -12.89
CA TYR A 91 1.39 6.94 -12.05
C TYR A 91 2.35 7.82 -12.84
N THR A 92 2.60 9.04 -12.34
CA THR A 92 3.51 10.00 -12.98
C THR A 92 4.66 10.35 -12.02
N PHE A 93 5.88 10.38 -12.55
CA PHE A 93 7.06 10.82 -11.81
C PHE A 93 8.12 11.43 -12.75
N THR A 94 9.05 12.18 -12.16
CA THR A 94 10.11 12.88 -12.88
C THR A 94 11.48 12.42 -12.40
N MET A 95 12.42 12.25 -13.34
CA MET A 95 13.82 11.94 -13.04
C MET A 95 14.73 12.50 -14.15
N SER A 96 16.06 12.45 -13.96
CA SER A 96 17.01 12.96 -14.95
C SER A 96 17.01 12.12 -16.22
N LEU A 97 17.17 12.78 -17.38
CA LEU A 97 17.12 12.13 -18.70
C LEU A 97 18.03 10.90 -18.81
N GLY A 98 19.26 10.98 -18.30
CA GLY A 98 20.21 9.85 -18.32
C GLY A 98 19.70 8.63 -17.54
N LYS A 99 18.99 8.83 -16.43
CA LYS A 99 18.39 7.71 -15.68
C LYS A 99 17.13 7.16 -16.36
N ILE A 100 16.36 8.01 -17.06
CA ILE A 100 15.18 7.57 -17.83
C ILE A 100 15.60 6.60 -18.94
N GLN A 101 16.69 6.91 -19.65
CA GLN A 101 17.20 6.07 -20.74
C GLN A 101 17.65 4.68 -20.28
N GLN A 102 17.98 4.53 -19.00
CA GLN A 102 18.37 3.27 -18.40
C GLN A 102 17.18 2.43 -17.94
N LEU A 103 15.95 2.96 -17.92
CA LEU A 103 14.78 2.18 -17.49
C LEU A 103 14.50 1.03 -18.47
N GLY A 104 14.57 -0.20 -17.98
CA GLY A 104 14.40 -1.41 -18.81
C GLY A 104 13.13 -2.20 -18.50
N LYS A 105 12.68 -2.22 -17.24
CA LYS A 105 11.57 -3.08 -16.81
C LYS A 105 10.69 -2.42 -15.76
N VAL A 106 9.40 -2.76 -15.79
CA VAL A 106 8.44 -2.44 -14.74
C VAL A 106 7.87 -3.72 -14.12
N SER A 107 7.60 -3.70 -12.82
CA SER A 107 6.92 -4.78 -12.10
C SER A 107 5.86 -4.19 -11.18
N LEU A 108 4.65 -4.71 -11.27
CA LEU A 108 3.59 -4.51 -10.28
C LEU A 108 3.53 -5.74 -9.36
N LYS A 109 3.44 -5.51 -8.05
CA LYS A 109 3.12 -6.54 -7.06
C LYS A 109 2.08 -6.03 -6.08
N PHE A 110 1.17 -6.90 -5.67
CA PHE A 110 0.25 -6.65 -4.57
C PHE A 110 0.82 -7.28 -3.31
N ILE A 111 1.16 -6.45 -2.32
CA ILE A 111 1.81 -6.88 -1.08
C ILE A 111 0.79 -6.76 0.05
N PRO A 112 0.57 -7.81 0.86
CA PRO A 112 -0.24 -7.68 2.08
C PRO A 112 0.28 -6.53 2.93
N GLU A 113 -0.60 -5.69 3.44
CA GLU A 113 -0.19 -4.50 4.18
C GLU A 113 0.68 -4.85 5.40
N THR A 114 0.38 -5.96 6.07
CA THR A 114 1.15 -6.51 7.20
C THR A 114 2.58 -6.89 6.83
N GLU A 115 2.85 -7.20 5.56
CA GLU A 115 4.17 -7.56 5.04
C GLU A 115 4.91 -6.37 4.41
N LEU A 116 4.21 -5.26 4.16
CA LEU A 116 4.72 -4.11 3.40
C LEU A 116 6.00 -3.54 4.02
N GLY A 117 6.04 -3.38 5.34
CA GLY A 117 7.23 -2.85 6.01
C GLY A 117 8.46 -3.75 5.84
N GLY A 118 8.28 -5.07 5.87
CA GLY A 118 9.34 -6.02 5.57
C GLY A 118 9.78 -5.96 4.11
N PHE A 119 8.82 -5.86 3.20
CA PHE A 119 9.07 -5.75 1.76
C PHE A 119 9.85 -4.48 1.38
N LEU A 120 9.58 -3.36 2.06
CA LEU A 120 10.21 -2.07 1.76
C LEU A 120 11.57 -1.88 2.46
N LYS A 121 11.93 -2.74 3.41
CA LYS A 121 13.18 -2.66 4.19
C LYS A 121 14.46 -2.49 3.33
N PRO A 122 14.63 -3.17 2.17
CA PRO A 122 15.80 -2.99 1.32
C PRO A 122 15.99 -1.57 0.78
N PHE A 123 14.92 -0.78 0.68
CA PHE A 123 14.96 0.58 0.13
C PHE A 123 15.46 1.62 1.14
N LYS A 124 15.73 1.23 2.40
CA LYS A 124 16.25 2.10 3.46
C LYS A 124 15.47 3.41 3.58
N LEU A 125 14.17 3.28 3.81
CA LEU A 125 13.27 4.42 3.93
C LEU A 125 13.57 5.21 5.22
N GLU A 126 13.63 6.52 5.10
CA GLU A 126 13.83 7.48 6.19
C GLU A 126 12.61 8.41 6.26
N SER A 127 12.39 9.06 7.39
CA SER A 127 11.40 10.14 7.45
C SER A 127 11.95 11.35 6.69
N SER A 128 11.11 11.96 5.84
CA SER A 128 11.41 13.19 5.10
C SER A 128 11.61 14.39 6.00
#